data_AF-A0A1Q6EFG6-F1
#
_entry.id   AF-A0A1Q6EFG6-F1
#
_cell.length_a   1.000
_cell.length_b   1.000
_cell.length_c   1.000
_cell.angle_alpha   90.00
_cell.angle_beta   90.00
_cell.angle_gamma   90.00
#
_symmetry.space_group_name_H-M   'P 1'
#
loop_
_entity.id
_entity.type
_entity.pdbx_description
1 polymer ?
#
loop_
_entity_poly.entity_id
_entity_poly.type
_entity_poly.pdbx_seq_one_letter_code
_entity_poly.pdbx_strand_id
1 'polypeptide(L)'
;MIDGKTYLTLRQSLELLWRQGGIFMIDSILSNAHVEEYCNNEGIQYIPVSINSWSKSLLQILNDSGAFQNIDFGIFLAKHQQEEDALVNIFAMLGKKRRILLHFEANDYFPMHQGGMRALYNALIPLRGSIAAICIHDSYNNSMVKRINLTFMNKIVYVSYKHNEATDSRIQAIINGLVTNHINYSIDKEHVGYRDSIRKYEEEIGQGARIIVVITDDYLESPHCMYELTQIWKNKNVKERVFPIIDIEKYPRDSEGLLKSKAYWTNERSKKCALLAKETGSIELLQRELADINDIIDNINNVWTYIHDINSLDMMTLTKDNAQYLMDQIKESFATEKAGTNLQTNNLTDINGTSPYVAQNGNTNLNIGNNYGIINLR
;
A
#
# COMPACT_ATOMS: atom_id res chain seq x y z
N MET A 1 15.18 -0.81 -2.92
CA MET A 1 15.77 -0.38 -1.64
C MET A 1 15.86 1.14 -1.51
N ILE A 2 14.73 1.82 -1.34
CA ILE A 2 14.77 2.96 -0.45
C ILE A 2 14.56 2.31 0.92
N ASP A 3 15.65 2.25 1.68
CA ASP A 3 15.73 1.65 3.02
C ASP A 3 15.42 0.15 3.13
N GLY A 4 15.82 -0.65 2.14
CA GLY A 4 15.92 -2.12 2.32
C GLY A 4 14.58 -2.85 2.53
N LYS A 5 13.43 -2.23 2.24
CA LYS A 5 12.12 -2.91 2.22
C LYS A 5 11.78 -3.38 0.81
N THR A 6 11.52 -4.67 0.68
CA THR A 6 11.04 -5.31 -0.55
C THR A 6 9.58 -4.94 -0.75
N TYR A 7 9.26 -4.15 -1.77
CA TYR A 7 7.88 -3.90 -2.18
C TYR A 7 7.29 -5.18 -2.80
N LEU A 8 6.82 -6.09 -1.95
CA LEU A 8 6.19 -7.35 -2.36
C LEU A 8 5.04 -7.10 -3.37
N THR A 9 4.37 -5.95 -3.24
CA THR A 9 3.32 -5.46 -4.13
C THR A 9 3.83 -4.98 -5.49
N LEU A 10 4.96 -4.26 -5.56
CA LEU A 10 5.58 -3.86 -6.82
C LEU A 10 6.10 -5.09 -7.58
N ARG A 11 6.75 -6.03 -6.86
CA ARG A 11 7.22 -7.29 -7.43
C ARG A 11 6.08 -8.13 -8.01
N GLN A 12 4.99 -8.33 -7.27
CA GLN A 12 3.82 -9.07 -7.74
C GLN A 12 3.13 -8.40 -8.94
N SER A 13 3.00 -7.07 -8.92
CA SER A 13 2.45 -6.31 -10.05
C SER A 13 3.33 -6.41 -11.29
N LEU A 14 4.65 -6.31 -11.13
CA LEU A 14 5.59 -6.48 -12.23
C LEU A 14 5.59 -7.92 -12.76
N GLU A 15 5.48 -8.95 -11.91
CA GLU A 15 5.30 -10.35 -12.34
C GLU A 15 4.01 -10.56 -13.15
N LEU A 16 2.89 -9.94 -12.76
CA LEU A 16 1.65 -9.96 -13.56
C LEU A 16 1.85 -9.28 -14.92
N LEU A 17 2.54 -8.15 -14.92
CA LEU A 17 2.87 -7.39 -16.11
C LEU A 17 3.81 -8.17 -17.04
N TRP A 18 4.83 -8.84 -16.50
CA TRP A 18 5.69 -9.76 -17.24
C TRP A 18 4.89 -10.91 -17.83
N ARG A 19 3.96 -11.52 -17.08
CA ARG A 19 3.16 -12.65 -17.57
C ARG A 19 2.23 -12.29 -18.72
N GLN A 20 1.65 -11.08 -18.68
CA GLN A 20 0.61 -10.67 -19.62
C GLN A 20 1.14 -9.90 -20.82
N GLY A 21 2.26 -9.18 -20.67
CA GLY A 21 2.71 -8.20 -21.66
C GLY A 21 1.73 -7.03 -21.83
N GLY A 22 2.17 -6.02 -22.58
CA GLY A 22 1.40 -4.82 -22.87
C GLY A 22 1.76 -3.62 -21.99
N ILE A 23 0.79 -2.69 -21.86
CA ILE A 23 0.97 -1.39 -21.20
C ILE A 23 0.08 -1.32 -19.97
N PHE A 24 0.66 -0.91 -18.84
CA PHE A 24 -0.04 -0.81 -17.58
C PHE A 24 0.03 0.60 -17.01
N MET A 25 -1.11 1.13 -16.56
CA MET A 25 -1.14 2.32 -15.71
C MET A 25 -0.96 1.86 -14.28
N ILE A 26 -0.02 2.47 -13.58
CA ILE A 26 0.33 2.18 -12.21
C ILE A 26 -0.03 3.41 -11.38
N ASP A 27 -1.17 3.35 -10.69
CA ASP A 27 -1.58 4.35 -9.70
C ASP A 27 -0.79 4.10 -8.41
N SER A 28 0.24 4.89 -8.14
CA SER A 28 1.22 4.63 -7.08
C SER A 28 1.68 5.89 -6.37
N ILE A 29 1.95 5.74 -5.06
CA ILE A 29 2.71 6.74 -4.29
C ILE A 29 4.22 6.63 -4.50
N LEU A 30 4.70 5.63 -5.27
CA LEU A 30 6.13 5.41 -5.51
C LEU A 30 6.68 6.47 -6.47
N SER A 31 7.79 7.10 -6.09
CA SER A 31 8.55 7.96 -7.00
C SER A 31 9.37 7.15 -8.01
N ASN A 32 9.79 7.79 -9.10
CA ASN A 32 10.61 7.18 -10.16
C ASN A 32 11.89 6.53 -9.59
N ALA A 33 12.51 7.18 -8.61
CA ALA A 33 13.69 6.65 -7.91
C ALA A 33 13.41 5.29 -7.26
N HIS A 34 12.24 5.08 -6.65
CA HIS A 34 11.89 3.79 -6.05
C HIS A 34 11.75 2.67 -7.10
N VAL A 35 11.16 2.99 -8.26
CA VAL A 35 10.93 2.02 -9.33
C VAL A 35 12.25 1.64 -10.01
N GLU A 36 13.08 2.64 -10.32
CA GLU A 36 14.42 2.43 -10.89
C GLU A 36 15.27 1.53 -10.00
N GLU A 37 15.23 1.80 -8.72
CA GLU A 37 16.09 1.17 -7.74
C GLU A 37 15.60 -0.26 -7.42
N TYR A 38 14.29 -0.55 -7.50
CA TYR A 38 13.78 -1.92 -7.60
C TYR A 38 14.31 -2.65 -8.85
N CYS A 39 14.23 -2.01 -10.03
CA CYS A 39 14.67 -2.64 -11.28
C CYS A 39 16.15 -3.02 -11.24
N ASN A 40 17.01 -2.15 -10.69
CA ASN A 40 18.43 -2.41 -10.52
C ASN A 40 18.70 -3.66 -9.68
N ASN A 41 17.95 -3.85 -8.58
CA ASN A 41 18.11 -5.02 -7.71
C ASN A 41 17.69 -6.34 -8.38
N GLU A 42 16.73 -6.30 -9.30
CA GLU A 42 16.22 -7.48 -10.01
C GLU A 42 16.91 -7.72 -11.37
N GLY A 43 17.96 -6.95 -11.69
CA GLY A 43 18.64 -7.02 -12.99
C GLY A 43 17.75 -6.63 -14.17
N ILE A 44 16.72 -5.82 -13.93
CA ILE A 44 15.82 -5.27 -14.93
C ILE A 44 16.40 -3.95 -15.42
N GLN A 45 16.50 -3.77 -16.74
CA GLN A 45 16.88 -2.48 -17.29
C GLN A 45 15.69 -1.53 -17.21
N TYR A 46 15.77 -0.54 -16.33
CA TYR A 46 14.82 0.56 -16.25
C TYR A 46 15.13 1.62 -17.32
N ILE A 47 14.10 2.04 -18.06
CA ILE A 47 14.23 3.07 -19.10
C ILE A 47 13.15 4.13 -18.88
N PRO A 48 13.49 5.31 -18.33
CA PRO A 48 12.58 6.44 -18.34
C PRO A 48 12.45 6.99 -19.76
N VAL A 49 11.22 7.22 -20.20
CA VAL A 49 10.87 7.73 -21.52
C VAL A 49 10.14 9.06 -21.35
N SER A 50 10.87 10.15 -21.59
CA SER A 50 10.32 11.52 -21.53
C SER A 50 9.67 11.91 -22.86
N ILE A 51 8.41 12.35 -22.81
CA ILE A 51 7.67 12.80 -23.98
C ILE A 51 7.79 14.32 -24.11
N ASN A 52 8.74 14.77 -24.93
CA ASN A 52 9.10 16.19 -25.03
C ASN A 52 8.54 16.89 -26.29
N SER A 53 7.83 16.18 -27.18
CA SER A 53 7.31 16.76 -28.43
C SER A 53 6.17 15.95 -29.07
N TRP A 54 5.16 16.67 -29.57
CA TRP A 54 3.92 16.16 -30.17
C TRP A 54 4.02 15.76 -31.64
N SER A 55 5.04 16.26 -32.33
CA SER A 55 5.26 15.97 -33.75
C SER A 55 6.11 14.71 -33.98
N LYS A 56 6.62 14.12 -32.89
CA LYS A 56 7.49 12.96 -32.96
C LYS A 56 6.71 11.65 -32.93
N SER A 57 7.12 10.70 -33.75
CA SER A 57 6.59 9.32 -33.70
C SER A 57 7.13 8.58 -32.47
N LEU A 58 6.59 7.39 -32.18
CA LEU A 58 7.01 6.59 -31.01
C LEU A 58 8.46 6.18 -31.17
N LEU A 59 8.83 5.76 -32.38
CA LEU A 59 10.21 5.45 -32.75
C LEU A 59 11.15 6.61 -32.47
N GLN A 60 10.76 7.85 -32.79
CA GLN A 60 11.58 9.03 -32.55
C GLN A 60 11.71 9.34 -31.06
N ILE A 61 10.61 9.24 -30.30
CA ILE A 61 10.62 9.41 -28.83
C ILE A 61 11.52 8.37 -28.16
N LEU A 62 11.41 7.10 -28.57
CA LEU A 62 12.27 6.04 -28.05
C LEU A 62 13.73 6.31 -28.42
N ASN A 63 14.03 6.65 -29.67
CA ASN A 63 15.40 6.98 -30.10
C ASN A 63 16.02 8.12 -29.25
N ASP A 64 15.22 9.13 -28.88
CA ASP A 64 15.67 10.26 -28.08
C ASP A 64 15.89 9.94 -26.60
N SER A 65 15.29 8.86 -26.07
CA SER A 65 15.44 8.45 -24.65
C SER A 65 16.85 7.99 -24.28
N GLY A 66 17.79 7.91 -25.24
CA GLY A 66 19.18 7.54 -25.03
C GLY A 66 19.40 6.05 -24.71
N ALA A 67 18.36 5.31 -24.31
CA ALA A 67 18.46 3.90 -23.95
C ALA A 67 18.69 2.96 -25.15
N PHE A 68 18.59 3.49 -26.37
CA PHE A 68 18.70 2.73 -27.61
C PHE A 68 19.75 3.29 -28.58
N GLN A 69 20.76 4.02 -28.09
CA GLN A 69 21.82 4.67 -28.90
C GLN A 69 22.57 3.73 -29.87
N ASN A 70 22.55 2.42 -29.63
CA ASN A 70 23.20 1.41 -30.48
C ASN A 70 22.26 0.77 -31.52
N ILE A 71 21.03 1.25 -31.64
CA ILE A 71 20.05 0.79 -32.61
C ILE A 71 19.88 1.89 -33.66
N ASP A 72 20.10 1.55 -34.92
CA ASP A 72 19.80 2.46 -36.02
C ASP A 72 18.31 2.37 -36.37
N PHE A 73 17.52 3.24 -35.75
CA PHE A 73 16.07 3.35 -36.00
C PHE A 73 15.76 3.70 -37.48
N GLY A 74 16.69 4.34 -38.18
CA GLY A 74 16.55 4.73 -39.59
C GLY A 74 16.44 3.53 -40.54
N ILE A 75 17.16 2.43 -40.26
CA ILE A 75 17.08 1.19 -41.05
C ILE A 75 15.69 0.53 -40.93
N PHE A 76 15.06 0.60 -39.75
CA PHE A 76 13.75 0.00 -39.52
C PHE A 76 12.62 0.86 -40.11
N LEU A 77 12.72 2.18 -40.00
CA LEU A 77 11.81 3.12 -40.67
C LEU A 77 11.82 2.97 -42.20
N ALA A 78 12.97 2.62 -42.79
CA ALA A 78 13.11 2.39 -44.24
C ALA A 78 12.62 1.01 -44.71
N LYS A 79 12.53 0.02 -43.82
CA LYS A 79 12.20 -1.38 -44.16
C LYS A 79 10.77 -1.80 -43.87
N HIS A 80 10.03 -1.03 -43.08
CA HIS A 80 8.68 -1.38 -42.64
C HIS A 80 7.68 -0.29 -43.01
N GLN A 81 6.53 -0.69 -43.58
CA GLN A 81 5.45 0.24 -43.95
C GLN A 81 4.67 0.75 -42.72
N GLN A 82 4.72 0.04 -41.59
CA GLN A 82 4.02 0.40 -40.35
C GLN A 82 4.98 0.45 -39.17
N GLU A 83 4.77 1.42 -38.28
CA GLU A 83 5.57 1.64 -37.06
C GLU A 83 5.53 0.44 -36.09
N GLU A 84 4.43 -0.31 -36.07
CA GLU A 84 4.27 -1.55 -35.27
C GLU A 84 5.31 -2.62 -35.60
N ASP A 85 5.54 -2.88 -36.90
CA ASP A 85 6.49 -3.91 -37.34
C ASP A 85 7.94 -3.57 -36.97
N ALA A 86 8.28 -2.29 -37.03
CA ALA A 86 9.58 -1.80 -36.60
C ALA A 86 9.78 -2.00 -35.09
N LEU A 87 8.77 -1.66 -34.28
CA LEU A 87 8.80 -1.84 -32.83
C LEU A 87 8.93 -3.31 -32.42
N VAL A 88 8.18 -4.21 -33.06
CA VAL A 88 8.27 -5.66 -32.80
C VAL A 88 9.71 -6.16 -33.00
N ASN A 89 10.34 -5.79 -34.11
CA ASN A 89 11.70 -6.24 -34.41
C ASN A 89 12.74 -5.64 -33.45
N ILE A 90 12.63 -4.35 -33.15
CA ILE A 90 13.52 -3.66 -32.19
C ILE A 90 13.40 -4.30 -30.81
N PHE A 91 12.17 -4.47 -30.31
CA PHE A 91 11.91 -5.06 -29.00
C PHE A 91 12.31 -6.55 -28.94
N ALA A 92 12.12 -7.32 -30.01
CA ALA A 92 12.59 -8.70 -30.07
C ALA A 92 14.13 -8.80 -30.01
N MET A 93 14.86 -7.85 -30.61
CA MET A 93 16.32 -7.79 -30.49
C MET A 93 16.77 -7.47 -29.06
N LEU A 94 16.05 -6.57 -28.40
CA LEU A 94 16.36 -6.09 -27.05
C LEU A 94 16.01 -7.12 -25.97
N GLY A 95 14.80 -7.67 -26.03
CA GLY A 95 14.25 -8.61 -25.04
C GLY A 95 14.98 -9.95 -24.99
N LYS A 96 15.75 -10.30 -26.03
CA LYS A 96 16.61 -11.50 -26.04
C LYS A 96 17.75 -11.46 -25.03
N LYS A 97 18.18 -10.27 -24.60
CA LYS A 97 19.39 -10.10 -23.78
C LYS A 97 19.09 -9.89 -22.29
N ARG A 98 17.96 -9.27 -21.95
CA ARG A 98 17.57 -8.92 -20.56
C ARG A 98 16.12 -8.45 -20.48
N ARG A 99 15.58 -8.41 -19.26
CA ARG A 99 14.29 -7.80 -18.96
C ARG A 99 14.38 -6.27 -19.04
N ILE A 100 13.40 -5.63 -19.67
CA ILE A 100 13.37 -4.18 -19.88
C ILE A 100 12.01 -3.63 -19.44
N LEU A 101 12.03 -2.64 -18.53
CA LEU A 101 10.85 -1.91 -18.10
C LEU A 101 10.89 -0.49 -18.68
N LEU A 102 9.98 -0.21 -19.60
CA LEU A 102 9.78 1.14 -20.15
C LEU A 102 8.87 1.91 -19.19
N HIS A 103 9.34 3.03 -18.66
CA HIS A 103 8.54 3.93 -17.85
C HIS A 103 8.25 5.22 -18.60
N PHE A 104 6.99 5.42 -18.95
CA PHE A 104 6.52 6.65 -19.54
C PHE A 104 6.10 7.60 -18.41
N GLU A 105 6.86 8.66 -18.20
CA GLU A 105 6.46 9.74 -17.30
C GLU A 105 5.27 10.46 -17.92
N ALA A 106 4.08 10.19 -17.40
CA ALA A 106 2.89 10.89 -17.84
C ALA A 106 2.80 12.23 -17.11
N ASN A 107 2.97 13.30 -17.87
CA ASN A 107 2.14 14.49 -17.63
C ASN A 107 0.73 14.17 -18.17
N ASP A 108 -0.27 15.06 -17.97
CA ASP A 108 -1.65 14.95 -18.53
C ASP A 108 -1.75 14.74 -20.06
N TYR A 109 -0.59 14.65 -20.68
CA TYR A 109 -0.28 14.51 -22.06
C TYR A 109 0.59 13.29 -22.26
N PHE A 110 0.00 12.13 -21.97
CA PHE A 110 0.38 10.91 -22.67
C PHE A 110 -0.48 10.78 -23.95
N PRO A 111 -0.13 11.41 -25.09
CA PRO A 111 -0.72 11.02 -26.35
C PRO A 111 0.38 10.44 -27.23
N MET A 112 0.13 9.22 -27.65
CA MET A 112 0.29 8.94 -29.05
C MET A 112 -1.11 8.70 -29.59
N HIS A 113 -1.38 9.16 -30.82
CA HIS A 113 -2.61 8.82 -31.53
C HIS A 113 -2.96 7.35 -31.28
N GLN A 114 -4.25 7.02 -31.23
CA GLN A 114 -4.73 5.65 -30.99
C GLN A 114 -3.92 4.58 -31.76
N GLY A 115 -3.41 4.91 -32.95
CA GLY A 115 -2.46 4.11 -33.73
C GLY A 115 -1.10 3.83 -33.06
N GLY A 116 -0.39 4.81 -32.53
CA GLY A 116 0.92 4.60 -31.88
C GLY A 116 0.80 3.80 -30.57
N MET A 117 -0.25 4.04 -29.81
CA MET A 117 -0.57 3.25 -28.60
C MET A 117 -0.91 1.81 -28.93
N ARG A 118 -1.70 1.60 -29.98
CA ARG A 118 -2.02 0.26 -30.49
C ARG A 118 -0.77 -0.46 -30.95
N ALA A 119 0.09 0.22 -31.71
CA ALA A 119 1.36 -0.31 -32.18
C ALA A 119 2.27 -0.74 -31.01
N LEU A 120 2.41 0.10 -29.98
CA LEU A 120 3.17 -0.23 -28.78
C LEU A 120 2.58 -1.43 -28.03
N TYR A 121 1.27 -1.40 -27.77
CA TYR A 121 0.59 -2.46 -27.04
C TYR A 121 0.74 -3.82 -27.75
N ASN A 122 0.49 -3.84 -29.06
CA ASN A 122 0.63 -5.03 -29.88
C ASN A 122 2.08 -5.50 -29.97
N ALA A 123 3.06 -4.60 -30.05
CA ALA A 123 4.47 -4.97 -30.10
C ALA A 123 4.98 -5.60 -28.79
N LEU A 124 4.38 -5.25 -27.64
CA LEU A 124 4.77 -5.75 -26.33
C LEU A 124 4.13 -7.09 -25.96
N ILE A 125 2.91 -7.39 -26.43
CA ILE A 125 2.21 -8.66 -26.09
C ILE A 125 3.07 -9.91 -26.42
N PRO A 126 3.66 -10.04 -27.62
CA PRO A 126 4.49 -11.19 -27.97
C PRO A 126 5.75 -11.34 -27.09
N LEU A 127 6.16 -10.27 -26.42
CA LEU A 127 7.40 -10.16 -25.66
C LEU A 127 7.19 -10.23 -24.15
N ARG A 128 6.02 -10.73 -23.71
CA ARG A 128 5.76 -11.09 -22.31
C ARG A 128 6.95 -11.81 -21.69
N GLY A 129 7.32 -11.41 -20.49
CA GLY A 129 8.48 -11.92 -19.75
C GLY A 129 9.81 -11.25 -20.09
N SER A 130 9.86 -10.43 -21.14
CA SER A 130 11.08 -9.78 -21.63
C SER A 130 10.96 -8.26 -21.63
N ILE A 131 9.89 -7.69 -22.17
CA ILE A 131 9.69 -6.23 -22.22
C ILE A 131 8.27 -5.88 -21.77
N ALA A 132 8.15 -4.83 -20.97
CA ALA A 132 6.88 -4.30 -20.53
C ALA A 132 6.93 -2.78 -20.33
N ALA A 133 5.75 -2.16 -20.31
CA ALA A 133 5.60 -0.71 -20.20
C ALA A 133 4.68 -0.31 -19.04
N ILE A 134 5.08 0.73 -18.31
CA ILE A 134 4.31 1.33 -17.22
C ILE A 134 4.14 2.83 -17.42
N CYS A 135 3.09 3.39 -16.82
CA CYS A 135 2.79 4.81 -16.76
C CYS A 135 2.27 5.16 -15.36
N ILE A 136 2.78 6.24 -14.74
CA ILE A 136 2.44 6.63 -13.36
C ILE A 136 1.65 7.95 -13.41
N HIS A 137 0.35 7.90 -13.72
CA HIS A 137 -0.55 9.05 -13.61
C HIS A 137 -2.04 8.64 -13.66
N ASP A 138 -2.88 9.23 -12.80
CA ASP A 138 -4.28 8.82 -12.61
C ASP A 138 -5.25 9.36 -13.68
N SER A 139 -4.86 10.40 -14.42
CA SER A 139 -5.72 11.07 -15.40
C SER A 139 -5.93 10.31 -16.71
N TYR A 140 -5.26 9.16 -16.91
CA TYR A 140 -5.30 8.46 -18.20
C TYR A 140 -6.40 7.40 -18.31
N ASN A 141 -7.29 7.55 -19.28
CA ASN A 141 -8.37 6.59 -19.56
C ASN A 141 -8.28 6.08 -21.01
N ASN A 142 -7.78 4.85 -21.20
CA ASN A 142 -7.67 4.19 -22.50
C ASN A 142 -7.88 2.67 -22.34
N SER A 143 -8.69 2.06 -23.19
CA SER A 143 -9.03 0.64 -23.12
C SER A 143 -7.85 -0.32 -23.39
N MET A 144 -6.78 0.16 -24.01
CA MET A 144 -5.54 -0.61 -24.22
C MET A 144 -4.59 -0.56 -23.02
N VAL A 145 -4.80 0.38 -22.09
CA VAL A 145 -3.99 0.51 -20.88
C VAL A 145 -4.69 -0.16 -19.72
N LYS A 146 -4.07 -1.21 -19.20
CA LYS A 146 -4.58 -1.95 -18.05
C LYS A 146 -4.25 -1.17 -16.78
N ARG A 147 -5.25 -0.87 -15.96
CA ARG A 147 -5.02 -0.20 -14.67
C ARG A 147 -4.58 -1.21 -13.61
N ILE A 148 -3.44 -0.94 -12.98
CA ILE A 148 -2.96 -1.54 -11.75
C ILE A 148 -2.92 -0.41 -10.72
N ASN A 149 -3.72 -0.56 -9.67
CA ASN A 149 -3.67 0.35 -8.55
C ASN A 149 -2.64 -0.20 -7.54
N LEU A 150 -1.52 0.51 -7.37
CA LEU A 150 -0.52 0.28 -6.31
C LEU A 150 -0.87 0.99 -5.00
N THR A 151 -1.91 1.85 -4.99
CA THR A 151 -2.67 2.20 -3.77
C THR A 151 -3.36 1.00 -3.12
N PHE A 152 -3.14 -0.23 -3.62
CA PHE A 152 -3.24 -1.48 -2.85
C PHE A 152 -2.27 -1.62 -1.65
N MET A 153 -1.66 -0.53 -1.20
CA MET A 153 -1.28 -0.39 0.22
C MET A 153 -2.58 -0.17 1.00
N ASN A 154 -3.19 -1.12 1.72
CA ASN A 154 -2.61 -2.15 2.55
C ASN A 154 -3.74 -3.17 2.82
N LYS A 155 -3.93 -4.15 1.92
CA LYS A 155 -4.83 -5.29 2.21
C LYS A 155 -4.24 -6.29 3.20
N ILE A 156 -2.99 -6.07 3.59
CA ILE A 156 -2.34 -6.83 4.63
C ILE A 156 -2.99 -6.43 5.96
N VAL A 157 -3.59 -7.42 6.61
CA VAL A 157 -3.99 -7.32 8.00
C VAL A 157 -2.81 -7.77 8.85
N TYR A 158 -2.31 -6.88 9.71
CA TYR A 158 -1.28 -7.26 10.68
C TYR A 158 -1.95 -7.92 11.89
N VAL A 159 -1.32 -8.95 12.43
CA VAL A 159 -1.78 -9.62 13.65
C VAL A 159 -0.73 -9.41 14.73
N SER A 160 -1.13 -8.67 15.76
CA SER A 160 -0.36 -8.34 16.94
C SER A 160 -0.90 -9.16 18.12
N TYR A 161 -0.06 -10.00 18.72
CA TYR A 161 -0.45 -10.86 19.83
C TYR A 161 0.75 -11.28 20.67
N LYS A 162 0.48 -11.81 21.87
CA LYS A 162 1.50 -12.46 22.69
C LYS A 162 1.55 -13.96 22.36
N HIS A 163 2.73 -14.48 22.06
CA HIS A 163 2.94 -15.91 21.88
C HIS A 163 2.65 -16.66 23.18
N ASN A 164 1.58 -17.44 23.17
CA ASN A 164 1.11 -18.21 24.31
C ASN A 164 0.32 -19.43 23.80
N GLU A 165 0.65 -20.63 24.29
CA GLU A 165 -0.04 -21.87 23.92
C GLU A 165 -1.55 -21.80 24.20
N ALA A 166 -1.97 -21.05 25.23
CA ALA A 166 -3.37 -20.86 25.58
C ALA A 166 -4.16 -20.13 24.48
N THR A 167 -3.51 -19.24 23.72
CA THR A 167 -4.14 -18.46 22.66
C THR A 167 -3.91 -19.03 21.26
N ASP A 168 -2.97 -19.98 21.09
CA ASP A 168 -2.59 -20.52 19.77
C ASP A 168 -3.79 -21.02 18.94
N SER A 169 -4.72 -21.76 19.54
CA SER A 169 -5.91 -22.25 18.83
C SER A 169 -6.81 -21.12 18.32
N ARG A 170 -6.88 -20.01 19.07
CA ARG A 170 -7.68 -18.83 18.77
C ARG A 170 -7.02 -17.99 17.68
N ILE A 171 -5.70 -17.82 17.76
CA ILE A 171 -4.89 -17.19 16.72
C ILE A 171 -4.98 -17.99 15.41
N GLN A 172 -4.93 -19.32 15.48
CA GLN A 172 -5.09 -20.18 14.31
C GLN A 172 -6.48 -20.00 13.68
N ALA A 173 -7.54 -19.82 14.46
CA ALA A 173 -8.87 -19.54 13.93
C ALA A 173 -8.91 -18.20 13.18
N ILE A 174 -8.22 -17.16 13.67
CA ILE A 174 -8.07 -15.87 12.98
C ILE A 174 -7.31 -16.05 11.66
N ILE A 175 -6.19 -16.76 11.68
CA ILE A 175 -5.38 -17.07 10.49
C ILE A 175 -6.22 -17.83 9.46
N ASN A 176 -6.94 -18.88 9.88
CA ASN A 176 -7.82 -19.65 9.01
C ASN A 176 -8.91 -18.77 8.39
N GLY A 177 -9.46 -17.83 9.17
CA GLY A 177 -10.40 -16.82 8.69
C GLY A 177 -9.80 -15.96 7.59
N LEU A 178 -8.61 -15.40 7.82
CA LEU A 178 -7.88 -14.58 6.85
C LEU A 178 -7.61 -15.36 5.55
N VAL A 179 -7.10 -16.58 5.67
CA VAL A 179 -6.81 -17.47 4.53
C VAL A 179 -8.08 -17.83 3.74
N THR A 180 -9.13 -18.28 4.41
CA THR A 180 -10.40 -18.69 3.78
C THR A 180 -11.07 -17.54 3.04
N ASN A 181 -10.90 -16.31 3.54
CA ASN A 181 -11.45 -15.11 2.95
C ASN A 181 -10.54 -14.43 1.93
N HIS A 182 -9.39 -15.05 1.60
CA HIS A 182 -8.38 -14.51 0.68
C HIS A 182 -7.89 -13.10 1.08
N ILE A 183 -7.74 -12.87 2.39
CA ILE A 183 -7.20 -11.64 2.95
C ILE A 183 -5.71 -11.87 3.24
N ASN A 184 -4.86 -11.04 2.66
CA ASN A 184 -3.42 -11.10 2.96
C ASN A 184 -3.19 -10.67 4.41
N TYR A 185 -2.21 -11.28 5.06
CA TYR A 185 -1.88 -10.95 6.45
C TYR A 185 -0.38 -11.03 6.71
N SER A 186 0.04 -10.44 7.83
CA SER A 186 1.39 -10.55 8.36
C SER A 186 1.31 -10.83 9.85
N ILE A 187 2.08 -11.82 10.30
CA ILE A 187 2.17 -12.25 11.69
C ILE A 187 3.62 -12.60 11.98
N ASP A 188 4.12 -12.18 13.15
CA ASP A 188 5.53 -12.27 13.53
C ASP A 188 6.09 -13.71 13.44
N LYS A 189 5.32 -14.70 13.92
CA LYS A 189 5.69 -16.12 13.94
C LYS A 189 5.97 -16.72 12.56
N GLU A 190 5.38 -16.16 11.52
CA GLU A 190 5.48 -16.69 10.15
C GLU A 190 6.30 -15.78 9.22
N HIS A 191 6.33 -14.47 9.48
CA HIS A 191 6.83 -13.46 8.54
C HIS A 191 8.07 -12.69 9.03
N VAL A 192 8.52 -12.91 10.27
CA VAL A 192 9.84 -12.45 10.74
C VAL A 192 10.85 -13.58 10.54
N GLY A 193 11.68 -13.46 9.52
CA GLY A 193 12.66 -14.47 9.12
C GLY A 193 13.92 -14.48 9.99
N TYR A 194 14.75 -15.50 9.79
CA TYR A 194 16.07 -15.57 10.43
C TYR A 194 16.93 -14.36 10.03
N ARG A 195 17.42 -13.63 11.04
CA ARG A 195 18.21 -12.37 10.96
C ARG A 195 17.41 -11.10 10.67
N ASP A 196 16.09 -11.17 10.64
CA ASP A 196 15.26 -9.97 10.58
C ASP A 196 15.23 -9.24 11.93
N SER A 197 15.02 -7.93 11.87
CA SER A 197 14.94 -7.09 13.08
C SER A 197 13.52 -7.05 13.59
N ILE A 198 13.25 -7.75 14.70
CA ILE A 198 11.96 -7.72 15.42
C ILE A 198 11.48 -6.28 15.61
N ARG A 199 12.37 -5.37 16.02
CA ARG A 199 12.03 -3.96 16.21
C ARG A 199 11.53 -3.25 14.95
N LYS A 200 12.12 -3.57 13.79
CA LYS A 200 11.69 -2.97 12.51
C LYS A 200 10.32 -3.50 12.10
N TYR A 201 10.03 -4.75 12.46
CA TYR A 201 8.74 -5.37 12.26
C TYR A 201 7.67 -4.75 13.19
N GLU A 202 7.97 -4.54 14.47
CA GLU A 202 7.08 -3.84 15.41
C GLU A 202 6.76 -2.39 14.93
N GLU A 203 7.76 -1.69 14.41
CA GLU A 203 7.60 -0.35 13.79
C GLU A 203 6.76 -0.37 12.50
N GLU A 204 6.84 -1.47 11.73
CA GLU A 204 6.03 -1.69 10.53
C GLU A 204 4.56 -1.95 10.87
N ILE A 205 4.30 -2.81 11.86
CA ILE A 205 2.96 -3.03 12.39
C ILE A 205 2.34 -1.72 12.84
N GLY A 206 3.10 -0.85 13.52
CA GLY A 206 2.62 0.46 13.97
C GLY A 206 1.97 1.31 12.87
N GLN A 207 2.44 1.17 11.63
CA GLN A 207 1.97 1.90 10.44
C GLN A 207 0.87 1.16 9.66
N GLY A 208 0.49 -0.04 10.09
CA GLY A 208 -0.53 -0.87 9.45
C GLY A 208 -1.88 -0.16 9.31
N ALA A 209 -2.53 -0.32 8.16
CA ALA A 209 -3.87 0.24 7.93
C ALA A 209 -4.97 -0.60 8.60
N ARG A 210 -4.70 -1.89 8.84
CA ARG A 210 -5.58 -2.83 9.53
C ARG A 210 -4.73 -3.71 10.42
N ILE A 211 -5.03 -3.67 11.72
CA ILE A 211 -4.24 -4.35 12.72
C ILE A 211 -5.22 -5.05 13.66
N ILE A 212 -5.20 -6.38 13.67
CA ILE A 212 -5.83 -7.16 14.72
C ILE A 212 -4.89 -7.14 15.91
N VAL A 213 -5.33 -6.61 17.05
CA VAL A 213 -4.53 -6.56 18.28
C VAL A 213 -5.23 -7.42 19.34
N VAL A 214 -4.57 -8.49 19.77
CA VAL A 214 -5.05 -9.41 20.79
C VAL A 214 -4.44 -9.02 22.13
N ILE A 215 -5.23 -8.34 22.95
CA ILE A 215 -4.83 -7.76 24.23
C ILE A 215 -5.23 -8.72 25.36
N THR A 216 -4.23 -9.43 25.89
CA THR A 216 -4.32 -10.33 27.04
C THR A 216 -3.46 -9.81 28.20
N ASP A 217 -3.59 -10.40 29.40
CA ASP A 217 -2.81 -9.97 30.56
C ASP A 217 -1.28 -10.06 30.33
N ASP A 218 -0.82 -11.12 29.67
CA ASP A 218 0.58 -11.34 29.31
C ASP A 218 1.06 -10.45 28.14
N TYR A 219 0.14 -9.99 27.28
CA TYR A 219 0.42 -8.96 26.29
C TYR A 219 0.77 -7.64 27.00
N LEU A 220 -0.03 -7.23 27.98
CA LEU A 220 0.11 -5.97 28.71
C LEU A 220 1.36 -5.88 29.60
N GLU A 221 2.00 -7.02 29.86
CA GLU A 221 3.23 -7.15 30.66
C GLU A 221 4.47 -7.45 29.80
N SER A 222 4.30 -7.67 28.50
CA SER A 222 5.39 -8.03 27.59
C SER A 222 6.06 -6.77 27.01
N PRO A 223 7.38 -6.57 27.18
CA PRO A 223 8.09 -5.40 26.66
C PRO A 223 7.94 -5.20 25.14
N HIS A 224 8.05 -6.29 24.38
CA HIS A 224 7.88 -6.28 22.92
C HIS A 224 6.45 -5.90 22.50
N CYS A 225 5.45 -6.54 23.10
CA CYS A 225 4.04 -6.30 22.77
C CYS A 225 3.62 -4.87 23.14
N MET A 226 4.06 -4.36 24.29
CA MET A 226 3.77 -2.99 24.71
C MET A 226 4.55 -1.95 23.92
N TYR A 227 5.77 -2.27 23.46
CA TYR A 227 6.50 -1.43 22.51
C TYR A 227 5.73 -1.34 21.18
N GLU A 228 5.33 -2.48 20.61
CA GLU A 228 4.53 -2.54 19.38
C GLU A 228 3.20 -1.78 19.53
N LEU A 229 2.48 -1.98 20.64
CA LEU A 229 1.27 -1.24 20.96
C LEU A 229 1.53 0.27 21.00
N THR A 230 2.66 0.68 21.57
CA THR A 230 3.08 2.08 21.57
C THR A 230 3.34 2.60 20.15
N GLN A 231 3.95 1.81 19.26
CA GLN A 231 4.12 2.19 17.86
C GLN A 231 2.78 2.35 17.12
N ILE A 232 1.81 1.48 17.40
CA ILE A 232 0.46 1.59 16.85
C ILE A 232 -0.20 2.92 17.27
N TRP A 233 -0.02 3.32 18.54
CA TRP A 233 -0.60 4.54 19.12
C TRP A 233 0.11 5.83 18.71
N LYS A 234 1.40 5.76 18.35
CA LYS A 234 2.12 6.90 17.76
C LYS A 234 1.59 7.30 16.38
N ASN A 235 0.83 6.42 15.73
CA ASN A 235 0.23 6.66 14.41
C ASN A 235 -1.23 7.12 14.53
N LYS A 236 -1.67 8.02 13.64
CA LYS A 236 -3.03 8.61 13.65
C LYS A 236 -4.11 7.55 13.37
N ASN A 237 -5.38 7.87 13.62
CA ASN A 237 -6.54 7.05 13.23
C ASN A 237 -6.53 5.64 13.84
N VAL A 238 -6.16 5.51 15.12
CA VAL A 238 -6.10 4.20 15.81
C VAL A 238 -7.46 3.50 15.79
N LYS A 239 -8.55 4.25 16.00
CA LYS A 239 -9.91 3.70 16.07
C LYS A 239 -10.36 3.07 14.75
N GLU A 240 -9.90 3.61 13.63
CA GLU A 240 -10.25 3.17 12.28
C GLU A 240 -9.39 1.99 11.81
N ARG A 241 -8.16 1.88 12.32
CA ARG A 241 -7.17 0.89 11.86
C ARG A 241 -7.09 -0.36 12.75
N VAL A 242 -7.44 -0.24 14.04
CA VAL A 242 -7.28 -1.32 15.02
C VAL A 242 -8.58 -2.09 15.21
N PHE A 243 -8.48 -3.42 15.10
CA PHE A 243 -9.52 -4.40 15.40
C PHE A 243 -9.14 -5.12 16.69
N PRO A 244 -9.55 -4.61 17.87
CA PRO A 244 -9.08 -5.15 19.13
C PRO A 244 -9.87 -6.39 19.54
N ILE A 245 -9.15 -7.39 20.06
CA ILE A 245 -9.68 -8.54 20.79
C ILE A 245 -9.18 -8.41 22.22
N ILE A 246 -10.05 -8.08 23.17
CA ILE A 246 -9.66 -7.80 24.56
C ILE A 246 -10.09 -8.97 25.43
N ASP A 247 -9.12 -9.66 26.02
CA ASP A 247 -9.31 -10.81 26.89
C ASP A 247 -8.39 -10.69 28.11
N ILE A 248 -8.75 -9.77 29.00
CA ILE A 248 -7.98 -9.41 30.20
C ILE A 248 -8.77 -9.77 31.45
N GLU A 249 -8.14 -10.48 32.38
CA GLU A 249 -8.76 -10.90 33.65
C GLU A 249 -8.12 -10.16 34.83
N LYS A 250 -6.79 -10.07 34.84
CA LYS A 250 -6.00 -9.43 35.91
C LYS A 250 -6.24 -7.93 36.00
N TYR A 251 -6.46 -7.30 34.84
CA TYR A 251 -6.61 -5.86 34.72
C TYR A 251 -8.07 -5.48 34.39
N PRO A 252 -8.87 -5.00 35.36
CA PRO A 252 -10.23 -4.57 35.06
C PRO A 252 -10.23 -3.41 34.06
N ARG A 253 -11.26 -3.34 33.20
CA ARG A 253 -11.39 -2.32 32.14
C ARG A 253 -11.90 -0.99 32.71
N ASP A 254 -11.21 -0.45 33.69
CA ASP A 254 -11.53 0.77 34.42
C ASP A 254 -10.26 1.48 34.93
N SER A 255 -10.45 2.47 35.81
CA SER A 255 -9.34 3.20 36.42
C SER A 255 -8.46 2.33 37.33
N GLU A 256 -8.99 1.26 37.93
CA GLU A 256 -8.20 0.33 38.73
C GLU A 256 -7.20 -0.43 37.85
N GLY A 257 -7.64 -0.92 36.69
CA GLY A 257 -6.75 -1.57 35.72
C GLY A 257 -5.65 -0.65 35.22
N LEU A 258 -5.99 0.62 34.92
CA LEU A 258 -5.01 1.64 34.51
C LEU A 258 -3.93 1.81 35.59
N LEU A 259 -4.34 1.93 36.85
CA LEU A 259 -3.42 2.11 37.96
C LEU A 259 -2.56 0.87 38.19
N LYS A 260 -3.11 -0.35 38.06
CA LYS A 260 -2.35 -1.60 38.12
C LYS A 260 -1.30 -1.67 37.01
N SER A 261 -1.66 -1.36 35.77
CA SER A 261 -0.76 -1.38 34.63
C SER A 261 0.36 -0.32 34.78
N LYS A 262 0.02 0.89 35.23
CA LYS A 262 1.02 1.92 35.58
C LYS A 262 1.98 1.48 36.66
N ALA A 263 1.47 0.84 37.71
CA ALA A 263 2.30 0.34 38.81
C ALA A 263 3.29 -0.72 38.31
N TYR A 264 2.82 -1.64 37.45
CA TYR A 264 3.67 -2.65 36.82
C TYR A 264 4.83 -2.01 36.03
N TRP A 265 4.53 -1.13 35.08
CA TRP A 265 5.57 -0.52 34.23
C TRP A 265 6.49 0.44 34.99
N THR A 266 5.98 1.12 36.02
CA THR A 266 6.81 1.95 36.91
C THR A 266 7.81 1.09 37.71
N ASN A 267 7.39 -0.10 38.14
CA ASN A 267 8.26 -1.06 38.82
C ASN A 267 9.32 -1.63 37.85
N GLU A 268 8.95 -2.00 36.62
CA GLU A 268 9.90 -2.43 35.58
C GLU A 268 10.94 -1.34 35.28
N ARG A 269 10.51 -0.08 35.14
CA ARG A 269 11.41 1.07 34.99
C ARG A 269 12.39 1.16 36.15
N SER A 270 11.90 1.02 37.39
CA SER A 270 12.73 1.12 38.60
C SER A 270 13.79 0.02 38.65
N LYS A 271 13.45 -1.21 38.25
CA LYS A 271 14.41 -2.32 38.11
C LYS A 271 15.50 -1.99 37.10
N LYS A 272 15.14 -1.47 35.92
CA LYS A 272 16.11 -1.08 34.87
C LYS A 272 17.00 0.09 35.29
N CYS A 273 16.46 1.09 35.99
CA CYS A 273 17.26 2.18 36.57
C CYS A 273 18.26 1.68 37.61
N ALA A 274 17.87 0.73 38.47
CA ALA A 274 18.76 0.14 39.46
C ALA A 274 19.89 -0.68 38.81
N LEU A 275 19.64 -1.31 37.66
CA LEU A 275 20.69 -1.95 36.85
C LEU A 275 21.64 -0.91 36.27
N LEU A 276 21.12 0.18 35.71
CA LEU A 276 21.92 1.25 35.11
C LEU A 276 22.83 1.91 36.16
N ALA A 277 22.35 2.10 37.39
CA ALA A 277 23.13 2.67 38.49
C ALA A 277 24.28 1.79 38.97
N LYS A 278 24.22 0.47 38.72
CA LYS A 278 25.28 -0.49 39.06
C LYS A 278 26.30 -0.64 37.94
N GLU A 279 25.98 -0.16 36.75
CA GLU A 279 26.83 -0.28 35.57
C GLU A 279 27.86 0.84 35.52
N THR A 280 29.10 0.51 35.15
CA THR A 280 30.21 1.48 35.13
C THR A 280 30.50 2.03 33.73
N GLY A 281 29.93 1.41 32.69
CA GLY A 281 29.99 1.86 31.31
C GLY A 281 28.64 2.31 30.72
N SER A 282 28.67 2.85 29.50
CA SER A 282 27.43 3.12 28.75
C SER A 282 26.93 1.84 28.09
N ILE A 283 25.78 1.33 28.52
CA ILE A 283 25.08 0.22 27.85
C ILE A 283 23.93 0.79 27.02
N GLU A 284 24.15 0.94 25.72
CA GLU A 284 23.15 1.46 24.77
C GLU A 284 21.84 0.65 24.77
N LEU A 285 21.93 -0.68 24.93
CA LEU A 285 20.75 -1.55 25.01
C LEU A 285 19.87 -1.20 26.22
N LEU A 286 20.49 -1.01 27.39
CA LEU A 286 19.77 -0.69 28.62
C LEU A 286 19.16 0.70 28.57
N GLN A 287 19.86 1.67 27.97
CA GLN A 287 19.32 3.01 27.70
C GLN A 287 18.12 2.95 26.76
N ARG A 288 18.17 2.10 25.72
CA ARG A 288 17.07 1.89 24.78
C ARG A 288 15.87 1.23 25.46
N GLU A 289 16.06 0.17 26.22
CA GLU A 289 14.98 -0.48 26.98
C GLU A 289 14.32 0.50 27.97
N LEU A 290 15.10 1.36 28.61
CA LEU A 290 14.58 2.42 29.48
C LEU A 290 13.75 3.44 28.71
N ALA A 291 14.21 3.84 27.52
CA ALA A 291 13.44 4.74 26.64
C ALA A 291 12.13 4.08 26.20
N ASP A 292 12.16 2.81 25.82
CA ASP A 292 10.96 2.05 25.43
C ASP A 292 9.96 1.95 26.61
N ILE A 293 10.43 1.72 27.84
CA ILE A 293 9.57 1.71 29.03
C ILE A 293 8.97 3.10 29.32
N ASN A 294 9.75 4.17 29.16
CA ASN A 294 9.24 5.53 29.33
C ASN A 294 8.14 5.83 28.29
N ASP A 295 8.36 5.47 27.03
CA ASP A 295 7.37 5.60 25.96
C ASP A 295 6.08 4.83 26.27
N ILE A 296 6.18 3.62 26.83
CA ILE A 296 5.04 2.83 27.28
C ILE A 296 4.27 3.57 28.37
N ILE A 297 4.96 4.07 29.40
CA ILE A 297 4.35 4.79 30.53
C ILE A 297 3.65 6.07 30.04
N ASP A 298 4.25 6.79 29.10
CA ASP A 298 3.70 8.04 28.56
C ASP A 298 2.43 7.79 27.73
N ASN A 299 2.35 6.64 27.03
CA ASN A 299 1.20 6.29 26.19
C ASN A 299 0.10 5.51 26.92
N ILE A 300 0.38 4.98 28.12
CA ILE A 300 -0.51 4.04 28.82
C ILE A 300 -1.90 4.63 29.07
N ASN A 301 -2.01 5.93 29.30
CA ASN A 301 -3.30 6.60 29.47
C ASN A 301 -4.18 6.48 28.22
N ASN A 302 -3.61 6.78 27.05
CA ASN A 302 -4.32 6.76 25.78
C ASN A 302 -4.73 5.33 25.40
N VAL A 303 -3.83 4.37 25.65
CA VAL A 303 -4.12 2.94 25.47
C VAL A 303 -5.28 2.51 26.37
N TRP A 304 -5.25 2.89 27.65
CA TRP A 304 -6.26 2.43 28.59
C TRP A 304 -7.61 3.10 28.39
N THR A 305 -7.65 4.39 28.03
CA THR A 305 -8.88 5.06 27.61
C THR A 305 -9.51 4.34 26.43
N TYR A 306 -8.70 3.91 25.45
CA TYR A 306 -9.20 3.10 24.34
C TYR A 306 -9.73 1.73 24.80
N ILE A 307 -8.98 1.00 25.62
CA ILE A 307 -9.40 -0.31 26.18
C ILE A 307 -10.70 -0.17 26.99
N HIS A 308 -10.86 0.91 27.74
CA HIS A 308 -12.08 1.19 28.51
C HIS A 308 -13.26 1.47 27.59
N ASP A 309 -13.11 2.38 26.61
CA ASP A 309 -14.22 2.88 25.80
C ASP A 309 -14.66 1.93 24.69
N ILE A 310 -13.77 1.07 24.18
CA ILE A 310 -14.05 0.26 22.98
C ILE A 310 -14.93 -0.94 23.31
N ASN A 311 -16.03 -1.14 22.57
CA ASN A 311 -16.80 -2.38 22.71
C ASN A 311 -16.12 -3.51 21.92
N SER A 312 -15.16 -4.19 22.55
CA SER A 312 -14.59 -5.44 22.04
C SER A 312 -15.43 -6.62 22.53
N LEU A 313 -15.88 -7.47 21.60
CA LEU A 313 -16.49 -8.76 21.93
C LEU A 313 -15.41 -9.69 22.52
N ASP A 314 -15.84 -10.67 23.32
CA ASP A 314 -14.92 -11.62 23.93
C ASP A 314 -14.17 -12.47 22.88
N MET A 315 -13.00 -12.99 23.28
CA MET A 315 -12.14 -13.76 22.39
C MET A 315 -12.84 -14.99 21.82
N MET A 316 -13.69 -15.67 22.59
CA MET A 316 -14.41 -16.84 22.09
C MET A 316 -15.39 -16.45 20.98
N THR A 317 -16.13 -15.37 21.15
CA THR A 317 -17.06 -14.85 20.14
C THR A 317 -16.32 -14.42 18.87
N LEU A 318 -15.23 -13.66 18.99
CA LEU A 318 -14.50 -13.14 17.83
C LEU A 318 -13.72 -14.18 17.04
N THR A 319 -13.44 -15.34 17.62
CA THR A 319 -12.66 -16.42 16.98
C THR A 319 -13.53 -17.58 16.51
N LYS A 320 -14.82 -17.58 16.87
CA LYS A 320 -15.79 -18.58 16.44
C LYS A 320 -15.88 -18.66 14.92
N ASP A 321 -16.10 -19.87 14.41
CA ASP A 321 -16.33 -20.15 12.98
C ASP A 321 -15.21 -19.57 12.09
N ASN A 322 -13.95 -19.80 12.48
CA ASN A 322 -12.76 -19.20 11.87
C ASN A 322 -12.83 -17.66 11.84
N ALA A 323 -13.19 -17.08 12.99
CA ALA A 323 -13.30 -15.65 13.19
C ALA A 323 -14.23 -14.93 12.19
N GLN A 324 -15.33 -15.58 11.75
CA GLN A 324 -16.18 -15.07 10.66
C GLN A 324 -16.65 -13.63 10.88
N TYR A 325 -17.14 -13.31 12.08
CA TYR A 325 -17.58 -11.95 12.40
C TYR A 325 -16.47 -10.91 12.27
N LEU A 326 -15.27 -11.24 12.78
CA LEU A 326 -14.09 -10.38 12.64
C LEU A 326 -13.71 -10.20 11.17
N MET A 327 -13.78 -11.27 10.36
CA MET A 327 -13.53 -11.18 8.93
C MET A 327 -14.54 -10.28 8.21
N ASP A 328 -15.81 -10.31 8.61
CA ASP A 328 -16.84 -9.45 8.04
C ASP A 328 -16.57 -7.97 8.36
N GLN A 329 -16.17 -7.66 9.60
CA GLN A 329 -15.77 -6.29 9.99
C GLN A 329 -14.53 -5.80 9.22
N ILE A 330 -13.52 -6.66 9.06
CA ILE A 330 -12.33 -6.37 8.26
C ILE A 330 -12.71 -6.14 6.79
N LYS A 331 -13.59 -6.96 6.22
CA LYS A 331 -14.09 -6.78 4.84
C LYS A 331 -14.87 -5.49 4.65
N GLU A 332 -15.73 -5.14 5.61
CA GLU A 332 -16.46 -3.89 5.60
C GLU A 332 -15.50 -2.70 5.59
N SER A 333 -14.42 -2.76 6.38
CA SER A 333 -13.40 -1.71 6.35
C SER A 333 -12.70 -1.59 4.98
N PHE A 334 -12.57 -2.67 4.19
CA PHE A 334 -12.11 -2.59 2.80
C PHE A 334 -13.18 -1.99 1.87
N ALA A 335 -14.46 -2.15 2.19
CA ALA A 335 -15.58 -1.65 1.40
C ALA A 335 -15.87 -0.16 1.68
N THR A 336 -15.65 0.33 2.89
CA THR A 336 -15.75 1.76 3.22
C THR A 336 -14.65 2.58 2.54
N GLU A 337 -13.44 2.02 2.38
CA GLU A 337 -12.42 2.57 1.47
C GLU A 337 -12.94 2.68 0.03
N LYS A 338 -13.67 1.67 -0.46
CA LYS A 338 -14.31 1.66 -1.80
C LYS A 338 -15.51 2.61 -1.93
N ALA A 339 -16.28 2.81 -0.86
CA ALA A 339 -17.45 3.70 -0.85
C ALA A 339 -17.04 5.17 -0.71
N GLY A 340 -15.95 5.45 0.01
CA GLY A 340 -15.25 6.74 -0.05
C GLY A 340 -14.59 7.02 -1.42
N THR A 341 -14.60 6.05 -2.34
CA THR A 341 -14.02 6.14 -3.69
C THR A 341 -15.01 5.88 -4.84
N ASN A 342 -16.33 6.02 -4.63
CA ASN A 342 -17.30 6.08 -5.74
C ASN A 342 -18.01 7.43 -5.83
N LEU A 343 -17.37 8.34 -6.57
CA LEU A 343 -17.89 9.24 -7.63
C LEU A 343 -16.63 9.97 -8.13
N GLN A 344 -16.04 9.62 -9.27
CA GLN A 344 -16.65 9.76 -10.57
C GLN A 344 -16.27 8.61 -11.52
N THR A 345 -17.20 7.70 -11.76
CA THR A 345 -17.44 7.24 -13.12
C THR A 345 -18.39 8.23 -13.75
N ASN A 346 -17.93 9.02 -14.71
CA ASN A 346 -18.74 9.34 -15.88
C ASN A 346 -17.84 9.69 -17.05
N ASN A 347 -18.22 9.12 -18.18
CA ASN A 347 -17.57 9.26 -19.46
C ASN A 347 -17.40 10.72 -19.85
N LEU A 348 -16.31 10.97 -20.57
CA LEU A 348 -16.05 12.14 -21.37
C LEU A 348 -17.26 12.46 -22.27
N THR A 349 -17.92 13.56 -21.97
CA THR A 349 -18.28 14.55 -22.99
C THR A 349 -17.92 15.92 -22.42
N ASP A 350 -16.78 16.43 -22.88
CA ASP A 350 -16.66 17.77 -23.44
C ASP A 350 -16.73 19.03 -22.52
N ILE A 351 -15.58 19.74 -22.56
CA ILE A 351 -15.32 21.20 -22.59
C ILE A 351 -15.43 22.06 -21.33
N ASN A 352 -14.31 22.76 -21.10
CA ASN A 352 -14.13 23.98 -20.31
C ASN A 352 -15.28 25.00 -20.50
N GLY A 353 -15.76 25.58 -19.39
CA GLY A 353 -16.54 26.82 -19.42
C GLY A 353 -17.11 27.19 -18.06
N THR A 354 -16.70 28.34 -17.52
CA THR A 354 -17.41 29.04 -16.45
C THR A 354 -18.90 29.12 -16.79
N SER A 355 -19.78 28.51 -15.99
CA SER A 355 -21.23 28.61 -16.18
C SER A 355 -21.95 28.93 -14.86
N PRO A 356 -23.09 29.64 -14.94
CA PRO A 356 -23.72 30.32 -13.82
C PRO A 356 -24.53 29.36 -12.94
N TYR A 357 -24.55 29.63 -11.64
CA TYR A 357 -25.30 28.85 -10.65
C TYR A 357 -26.76 29.36 -10.54
N VAL A 358 -27.72 28.44 -10.56
CA VAL A 358 -29.14 28.71 -10.30
C VAL A 358 -29.49 28.17 -8.92
N ALA A 359 -29.96 29.04 -8.03
CA ALA A 359 -30.48 28.66 -6.72
C ALA A 359 -32.00 28.45 -6.80
N GLN A 360 -32.48 27.26 -6.45
CA GLN A 360 -33.91 26.98 -6.31
C GLN A 360 -34.34 27.17 -4.85
N ASN A 361 -35.36 27.99 -4.60
CA ASN A 361 -36.02 28.11 -3.31
C ASN A 361 -37.45 27.56 -3.40
N GLY A 362 -37.66 26.33 -2.89
CA GLY A 362 -38.97 25.67 -2.80
C GLY A 362 -38.85 24.14 -2.64
N ASN A 363 -39.88 23.51 -2.04
CA ASN A 363 -39.84 22.11 -1.57
C ASN A 363 -40.24 21.05 -2.62
N THR A 364 -40.31 21.39 -3.90
CA THR A 364 -40.61 20.44 -4.99
C THR A 364 -39.54 20.48 -6.08
N ASN A 365 -39.08 19.30 -6.49
CA ASN A 365 -38.00 19.14 -7.46
C ASN A 365 -38.40 19.69 -8.84
N LEU A 366 -37.56 20.55 -9.42
CA LEU A 366 -37.73 21.03 -10.79
C LEU A 366 -36.98 20.10 -11.74
N ASN A 367 -37.68 19.52 -12.72
CA ASN A 367 -37.06 18.69 -13.74
C ASN A 367 -36.87 19.53 -15.01
N ILE A 368 -35.61 19.81 -15.38
CA ILE A 368 -35.29 20.56 -16.61
C ILE A 368 -34.65 19.57 -17.59
N GLY A 369 -35.45 19.15 -18.58
CA GLY A 369 -34.99 18.32 -19.69
C GLY A 369 -35.04 19.09 -21.01
N ASN A 370 -33.94 19.02 -21.78
CA ASN A 370 -33.79 19.48 -23.17
C ASN A 370 -33.99 20.98 -23.42
N ASN A 371 -32.98 21.81 -23.11
CA ASN A 371 -32.90 23.16 -23.64
C ASN A 371 -31.57 23.38 -24.37
N TYR A 372 -31.64 23.78 -25.65
CA TYR A 372 -30.50 24.25 -26.44
C TYR A 372 -30.75 25.70 -26.85
N GLY A 373 -29.89 26.62 -26.39
CA GLY A 373 -29.91 28.05 -26.71
C GLY A 373 -28.85 28.82 -25.90
N ILE A 374 -28.29 29.90 -26.46
CA ILE A 374 -27.25 30.72 -25.81
C ILE A 374 -27.90 31.81 -24.95
N ILE A 375 -27.57 31.83 -23.65
CA ILE A 375 -27.97 32.89 -22.72
C ILE A 375 -26.83 33.91 -22.65
N ASN A 376 -27.09 35.16 -23.06
CA ASN A 376 -26.16 36.28 -22.87
C ASN A 376 -26.50 37.01 -21.56
N LEU A 377 -25.54 37.04 -20.63
CA LEU A 377 -25.64 37.79 -19.37
C LEU A 377 -24.96 39.17 -19.54
N ARG A 378 -25.66 40.26 -19.18
CA ARG A 378 -25.12 41.63 -19.14
C ARG A 378 -24.65 42.00 -17.74
#